data_AF-A0A251Z9N3-F1
#
_entry.id   AF-A0A251Z9N3-F1
#
_cell.length_a   1.000
_cell.length_b   1.000
_cell.length_c   1.000
_cell.angle_alpha   90.00
_cell.angle_beta   90.00
_cell.angle_gamma   90.00
#
_symmetry.space_group_name_H-M   'P 1'
#
loop_
_entity.id
_entity.type
_entity.pdbx_description
1 polymer ?
#
loop_
_entity_poly.entity_id
_entity_poly.type
_entity_poly.pdbx_seq_one_letter_code
_entity_poly.pdbx_strand_id
1 'polypeptide(L)'
;MTIFIVSHNLQINSAEVPAFSAAELADLLQNENPQLTSAIALNHPHWMLKVESELDVNNMAEALLDTWRLVRLKLGHTFNHTAIALGGRKDDNANPSSPLQIGNWGVDLVETIDSDAFLRSINWDALKSGRPVDAVFEKMLKGN
;
A
#
# COMPACT_ATOMS: atom_id res chain seq x y z
N MET A 1 -7.28 -13.74 -8.91
CA MET A 1 -7.00 -13.23 -7.57
C MET A 1 -5.59 -12.65 -7.43
N THR A 2 -5.54 -11.36 -7.10
CA THR A 2 -4.35 -10.59 -6.75
C THR A 2 -4.26 -10.47 -5.23
N ILE A 3 -3.06 -10.63 -4.66
CA ILE A 3 -2.82 -10.56 -3.21
C ILE A 3 -1.71 -9.54 -2.93
N PHE A 4 -2.04 -8.54 -2.13
CA PHE A 4 -1.12 -7.52 -1.63
C PHE A 4 -0.79 -7.78 -0.17
N ILE A 5 0.49 -7.76 0.16
CA ILE A 5 1.00 -7.67 1.52
C ILE A 5 1.52 -6.24 1.69
N VAL A 6 0.80 -5.45 2.48
CA VAL A 6 0.95 -4.00 2.51
C VAL A 6 1.71 -3.57 3.75
N SER A 7 2.75 -2.75 3.59
CA SER A 7 3.35 -1.95 4.65
C SER A 7 2.85 -0.51 4.57
N HIS A 8 2.87 0.20 5.69
CA HIS A 8 2.54 1.63 5.73
C HIS A 8 3.77 2.44 6.12
N ASN A 9 4.13 3.36 5.25
CA ASN A 9 5.29 4.21 5.36
C ASN A 9 4.84 5.67 5.48
N LEU A 10 4.50 6.06 6.71
CA LEU A 10 4.04 7.40 7.02
C LEU A 10 5.24 8.34 7.19
N GLN A 11 5.49 9.17 6.18
CA GLN A 11 6.57 10.19 6.19
C GLN A 11 6.09 11.54 6.75
N ILE A 12 4.82 11.62 7.15
CA ILE A 12 4.19 12.84 7.64
C ILE A 12 4.17 12.79 9.17
N ASN A 13 4.70 13.84 9.80
CA ASN A 13 4.58 14.05 11.23
C ASN A 13 3.58 15.18 11.48
N SER A 14 2.28 14.83 11.54
CA SER A 14 1.19 15.77 11.79
C SER A 14 0.10 15.11 12.63
N ALA A 15 -0.49 15.87 13.55
CA ALA A 15 -1.66 15.42 14.30
C ALA A 15 -2.90 15.23 13.42
N GLU A 16 -2.93 15.87 12.24
CA GLU A 16 -4.03 15.73 11.28
C GLU A 16 -3.94 14.45 10.44
N VAL A 17 -2.78 13.79 10.42
CA VAL A 17 -2.52 12.54 9.66
C VAL A 17 -1.82 11.54 10.59
N PRO A 18 -2.50 11.03 11.63
CA PRO A 18 -1.89 10.10 12.58
C PRO A 18 -1.57 8.74 11.94
N ALA A 19 -0.74 7.93 12.61
CA ALA A 19 -0.53 6.55 12.18
C ALA A 19 -1.82 5.73 12.31
N PHE A 20 -2.02 4.77 11.40
CA PHE A 20 -3.16 3.85 11.47
C PHE A 20 -2.93 2.72 12.48
N SER A 21 -4.00 2.28 13.11
CA SER A 21 -4.08 0.91 13.64
C SER A 21 -4.30 -0.05 12.47
N ALA A 22 -3.53 -1.15 12.43
CA ALA A 22 -3.70 -2.18 11.40
C ALA A 22 -5.13 -2.77 11.40
N ALA A 23 -5.72 -2.98 12.59
CA ALA A 23 -7.06 -3.53 12.74
C ALA A 23 -8.14 -2.56 12.22
N GLU A 24 -8.06 -1.29 12.64
CA GLU A 24 -9.03 -0.27 12.20
C GLU A 24 -8.97 -0.07 10.69
N LEU A 25 -7.76 -0.04 10.12
CA LEU A 25 -7.60 0.13 8.69
C LEU A 25 -8.06 -1.10 7.90
N ALA A 26 -7.80 -2.31 8.38
CA ALA A 26 -8.32 -3.54 7.75
C ALA A 26 -9.85 -3.53 7.70
N ASP A 27 -10.50 -3.25 8.84
CA ASP A 27 -11.96 -3.21 8.95
C ASP A 27 -12.56 -2.15 8.04
N LEU A 28 -11.98 -0.95 7.99
CA LEU A 28 -12.48 0.11 7.12
C LEU A 28 -12.23 -0.20 5.64
N LEU A 29 -11.06 -0.70 5.24
CA LEU A 29 -10.81 -1.10 3.86
C LEU A 29 -11.80 -2.17 3.38
N GLN A 30 -12.10 -3.16 4.24
CA GLN A 30 -13.05 -4.22 3.94
C GLN A 30 -14.49 -3.69 3.73
N ASN A 31 -14.89 -2.70 4.52
CA ASN A 31 -16.25 -2.17 4.51
C ASN A 31 -16.47 -1.07 3.45
N GLU A 32 -15.42 -0.32 3.12
CA GLU A 32 -15.51 0.84 2.22
C GLU A 32 -15.25 0.49 0.75
N ASN A 33 -14.62 -0.66 0.48
CA ASN A 33 -14.31 -1.07 -0.89
C ASN A 33 -14.87 -2.45 -1.22
N PRO A 34 -16.04 -2.52 -1.89
CA PRO A 34 -16.64 -3.80 -2.28
C PRO A 34 -15.86 -4.55 -3.36
N GLN A 35 -14.84 -3.93 -3.98
CA GLN A 35 -13.96 -4.60 -4.95
C GLN A 35 -12.82 -5.36 -4.26
N LEU A 36 -12.57 -5.14 -2.97
CA LEU A 36 -11.64 -5.94 -2.18
C LEU A 36 -12.37 -7.17 -1.64
N THR A 37 -11.94 -8.34 -2.08
CA THR A 37 -12.47 -9.63 -1.61
C THR A 37 -12.16 -9.84 -0.13
N SER A 38 -10.97 -9.39 0.32
CA SER A 38 -10.58 -9.46 1.72
C SER A 38 -9.61 -8.34 2.10
N ALA A 39 -9.72 -7.81 3.31
CA ALA A 39 -8.67 -7.02 3.96
C ALA A 39 -8.52 -7.48 5.42
N ILE A 40 -7.31 -7.94 5.79
CA ILE A 40 -7.02 -8.42 7.15
C ILE A 40 -5.76 -7.77 7.72
N ALA A 41 -5.78 -7.49 9.02
CA ALA A 41 -4.62 -7.04 9.76
C ALA A 41 -3.61 -8.18 9.96
N LEU A 42 -2.33 -7.88 9.79
CA LEU A 42 -1.24 -8.80 10.05
C LEU A 42 -0.56 -8.46 11.38
N ASN A 43 -0.23 -9.50 12.15
CA ASN A 43 0.66 -9.37 13.30
C ASN A 43 2.11 -9.60 12.85
N HIS A 44 2.72 -8.57 12.25
CA HIS A 44 4.09 -8.64 11.73
C HIS A 44 4.81 -7.30 11.92
N PRO A 45 6.13 -7.28 12.24
CA PRO A 45 6.86 -6.04 12.51
C PRO A 45 6.97 -5.08 11.32
N HIS A 46 6.86 -5.60 10.09
CA HIS A 46 6.98 -4.80 8.87
C HIS A 46 5.69 -4.73 8.04
N TRP A 47 4.88 -5.79 8.08
CA TRP A 47 3.71 -5.90 7.20
C TRP A 47 2.47 -5.64 8.02
N MET A 48 1.62 -4.76 7.53
CA MET A 48 0.47 -4.27 8.26
C MET A 48 -0.80 -5.00 7.84
N LEU A 49 -0.98 -5.25 6.54
CA LEU A 49 -2.21 -5.81 5.99
C LEU A 49 -1.93 -6.90 4.96
N LYS A 50 -2.89 -7.82 4.83
CA LYS A 50 -3.07 -8.64 3.64
C LYS A 50 -4.39 -8.26 3.00
N VAL A 51 -4.34 -7.89 1.72
CA VAL A 51 -5.49 -7.47 0.94
C VAL A 51 -5.61 -8.39 -0.27
N GLU A 52 -6.83 -8.82 -0.59
CA GLU A 52 -7.13 -9.72 -1.72
C GLU A 52 -8.21 -9.10 -2.60
N SER A 53 -8.11 -9.29 -3.91
CA SER A 53 -9.10 -8.83 -4.88
C SER A 53 -9.06 -9.67 -6.17
N GLU A 54 -10.16 -9.68 -6.92
CA GLU A 54 -10.18 -10.20 -8.29
C GLU A 54 -9.74 -9.17 -9.34
N LEU A 55 -9.50 -7.92 -8.93
CA LEU A 55 -8.90 -6.91 -9.80
C LEU A 55 -7.49 -7.30 -10.23
N ASP A 56 -7.07 -6.85 -11.40
CA ASP A 56 -5.65 -6.85 -11.75
C ASP A 56 -4.88 -5.88 -10.85
N VAL A 57 -3.56 -6.02 -10.87
CA VAL A 57 -2.63 -5.32 -9.98
C VAL A 57 -2.76 -3.80 -10.04
N ASN A 58 -2.94 -3.23 -11.24
CA ASN A 58 -3.03 -1.77 -11.39
C ASN A 58 -4.35 -1.25 -10.85
N ASN A 59 -5.46 -1.91 -11.20
CA ASN A 59 -6.78 -1.55 -10.72
C ASN A 59 -6.88 -1.74 -9.20
N MET A 60 -6.27 -2.78 -8.64
CA MET A 60 -6.22 -3.01 -7.18
C MET A 60 -5.41 -1.93 -6.46
N ALA A 61 -4.28 -1.47 -7.03
CA ALA A 61 -3.47 -0.41 -6.44
C ALA A 61 -4.21 0.93 -6.42
N GLU A 62 -4.93 1.27 -7.49
CA GLU A 62 -5.77 2.47 -7.56
C GLU A 62 -6.93 2.38 -6.55
N ALA A 63 -7.64 1.26 -6.53
CA ALA A 63 -8.73 1.01 -5.59
C ALA A 63 -8.25 1.09 -4.12
N LEU A 64 -7.05 0.58 -3.83
CA LEU A 64 -6.44 0.69 -2.50
C LEU A 64 -6.17 2.16 -2.14
N LEU A 65 -5.55 2.94 -3.02
CA LEU A 65 -5.24 4.36 -2.77
C LEU A 65 -6.50 5.20 -2.55
N ASP A 66 -7.51 5.01 -3.40
CA ASP A 66 -8.78 5.74 -3.28
C ASP A 66 -9.49 5.43 -1.97
N THR A 67 -9.49 4.15 -1.57
CA THR A 67 -10.09 3.72 -0.31
C THR A 67 -9.28 4.23 0.88
N TRP A 68 -7.95 4.24 0.79
CA TRP A 68 -7.08 4.79 1.83
C TRP A 68 -7.39 6.26 2.13
N ARG A 69 -7.57 7.07 1.07
CA ARG A 69 -8.02 8.46 1.19
C ARG A 69 -9.41 8.54 1.82
N LEU A 70 -10.36 7.71 1.39
CA LEU A 70 -11.70 7.68 1.97
C LEU A 70 -11.67 7.36 3.46
N VAL A 71 -10.85 6.40 3.87
CA VAL A 71 -10.65 6.02 5.28
C VAL A 71 -10.07 7.18 6.09
N ARG A 72 -9.05 7.88 5.57
CA ARG A 72 -8.51 9.10 6.21
C ARG A 72 -9.64 10.10 6.49
N LEU A 73 -10.43 10.43 5.47
CA LEU A 73 -11.50 11.40 5.59
C LEU A 73 -12.62 10.96 6.55
N LYS A 74 -12.99 9.67 6.55
CA LYS A 74 -14.01 9.12 7.48
C LYS A 74 -13.59 9.21 8.95
N LEU A 75 -12.30 9.09 9.22
CA LEU A 75 -11.75 9.25 10.56
C LEU A 75 -11.55 10.72 10.96
N GLY A 76 -11.93 11.67 10.09
CA GLY A 76 -11.78 13.10 10.32
C GLY A 76 -10.35 13.61 10.12
N HIS A 77 -9.48 12.81 9.51
CA HIS A 77 -8.12 13.20 9.16
C HIS A 77 -8.11 14.06 7.88
N THR A 78 -7.05 14.83 7.70
CA THR A 78 -6.83 15.54 6.44
C THR A 78 -6.15 14.62 5.40
N PHE A 79 -6.26 15.01 4.14
CA PHE A 79 -5.57 14.36 3.03
C PHE A 79 -5.04 15.44 2.07
N ASN A 80 -4.10 16.24 2.58
CA ASN A 80 -3.41 17.32 1.88
C ASN A 80 -1.98 16.90 1.47
N HIS A 81 -1.76 15.60 1.30
CA HIS A 81 -0.49 14.97 0.99
C HIS A 81 -0.63 14.00 -0.17
N THR A 82 0.48 13.42 -0.62
CA THR A 82 0.47 12.37 -1.65
C THR A 82 0.53 11.00 -0.99
N ALA A 83 -0.35 10.09 -1.42
CA ALA A 83 -0.20 8.66 -1.16
C ALA A 83 0.40 7.98 -2.40
N ILE A 84 1.36 7.08 -2.19
CA ILE A 84 2.05 6.33 -3.25
C ILE A 84 1.99 4.85 -2.90
N ALA A 85 1.56 4.01 -3.84
CA ALA A 85 1.65 2.56 -3.72
C ALA A 85 2.80 2.07 -4.60
N LEU A 86 3.84 1.55 -3.96
CA LEU A 86 5.04 1.00 -4.60
C LEU A 86 5.03 -0.52 -4.46
N GLY A 87 4.77 -1.22 -5.57
CA GLY A 87 4.58 -2.66 -5.56
C GLY A 87 5.69 -3.42 -6.25
N GLY A 88 6.07 -4.56 -5.67
CA GLY A 88 6.94 -5.55 -6.32
C GLY A 88 6.42 -6.97 -6.13
N ARG A 89 6.32 -7.74 -7.22
CA ARG A 89 5.94 -9.15 -7.15
C ARG A 89 7.10 -9.95 -6.53
N LYS A 90 6.74 -10.91 -5.68
CA LYS A 90 7.68 -11.89 -5.13
C LYS A 90 7.80 -13.04 -6.12
N ASP A 91 8.91 -13.10 -6.86
CA ASP A 91 9.16 -14.12 -7.89
C ASP A 91 10.06 -15.27 -7.41
N ASP A 92 10.72 -15.10 -6.27
CA ASP A 92 11.68 -16.04 -5.68
C ASP A 92 11.19 -16.65 -4.36
N ASN A 93 11.78 -17.78 -3.97
CA ASN A 93 11.41 -18.50 -2.76
C ASN A 93 11.37 -17.57 -1.54
N ALA A 94 10.20 -17.50 -0.91
CA ALA A 94 10.01 -16.78 0.33
C ALA A 94 10.37 -17.66 1.54
N ASN A 95 10.77 -17.03 2.64
CA ASN A 95 10.77 -17.70 3.93
C ASN A 95 9.33 -18.15 4.23
N PRO A 96 9.08 -19.43 4.60
CA PRO A 96 7.74 -19.91 4.95
C PRO A 96 7.04 -19.10 6.06
N SER A 97 7.80 -18.43 6.95
CA SER A 97 7.22 -17.57 7.99
C SER A 97 6.90 -16.13 7.54
N SER A 98 7.28 -15.75 6.33
CA SER A 98 6.98 -14.42 5.77
C SER A 98 5.52 -14.36 5.33
N PRO A 99 4.77 -13.28 5.62
CA PRO A 99 3.47 -13.06 4.98
C PRO A 99 3.57 -12.90 3.45
N LEU A 100 4.68 -12.33 2.95
CA LEU A 100 4.97 -12.17 1.54
C LEU A 100 5.53 -13.48 0.95
N GLN A 101 4.68 -14.19 0.20
CA GLN A 101 4.95 -15.46 -0.47
C GLN A 101 5.09 -15.28 -1.98
N ILE A 102 5.62 -16.30 -2.68
CA ILE A 102 5.75 -16.29 -4.16
C ILE A 102 4.39 -15.99 -4.80
N GLY A 103 4.40 -15.13 -5.82
CA GLY A 103 3.21 -14.70 -6.57
C GLY A 103 2.45 -13.54 -5.92
N ASN A 104 2.65 -13.28 -4.63
CA ASN A 104 2.08 -12.12 -3.95
C ASN A 104 2.88 -10.85 -4.27
N TRP A 105 2.26 -9.69 -4.02
CA TRP A 105 2.90 -8.39 -4.17
C TRP A 105 3.21 -7.80 -2.80
N GLY A 106 4.47 -7.44 -2.57
CA GLY A 106 4.84 -6.57 -1.47
C GLY A 106 4.56 -5.13 -1.89
N VAL A 107 3.73 -4.42 -1.13
CA VAL A 107 3.31 -3.05 -1.46
C VAL A 107 3.67 -2.13 -0.32
N ASP A 108 4.56 -1.18 -0.57
CA ASP A 108 4.81 -0.08 0.36
C ASP A 108 3.87 1.07 0.05
N LEU A 109 2.93 1.32 0.97
CA LEU A 109 2.04 2.47 0.87
C LEU A 109 2.63 3.64 1.65
N VAL A 110 3.10 4.62 0.90
CA VAL A 110 3.82 5.79 1.40
C VAL A 110 2.87 6.97 1.46
N GLU A 111 2.85 7.70 2.57
CA GLU A 111 2.17 8.99 2.67
C GLU A 111 3.23 10.08 2.91
N THR A 112 3.35 11.05 2.00
CA THR A 112 4.40 12.08 2.01
C THR A 112 3.92 13.41 1.42
N ILE A 113 4.50 14.53 1.88
CA ILE A 113 4.29 15.86 1.29
C ILE A 113 5.14 16.10 0.03
N ASP A 114 6.22 15.33 -0.15
CA ASP A 114 7.13 15.44 -1.30
C ASP A 114 7.41 14.04 -1.86
N SER A 115 6.60 13.65 -2.84
CA SER A 115 6.71 12.35 -3.52
C SER A 115 8.04 12.20 -4.24
N ASP A 116 8.51 13.26 -4.89
CA ASP A 116 9.69 13.20 -5.74
C ASP A 116 10.96 13.07 -4.89
N ALA A 117 11.03 13.80 -3.77
CA ALA A 117 12.13 13.65 -2.82
C ALA A 117 12.15 12.26 -2.19
N PHE A 118 10.98 11.72 -1.82
CA PHE A 118 10.89 10.37 -1.28
C PHE A 118 11.39 9.32 -2.29
N LEU A 119 10.86 9.33 -3.52
CA LEU A 119 11.24 8.36 -4.56
C LEU A 119 12.74 8.44 -4.89
N ARG A 120 13.32 9.65 -4.94
CA ARG A 120 14.78 9.82 -5.10
C ARG A 120 15.55 9.25 -3.90
N SER A 121 15.08 9.46 -2.67
CA SER A 121 15.78 9.01 -1.47
C SER A 121 15.95 7.49 -1.39
N ILE A 122 14.98 6.74 -1.93
CA ILE A 122 15.02 5.27 -1.99
C ILE A 122 15.62 4.75 -3.32
N ASN A 123 16.06 5.65 -4.20
CA ASN A 123 16.54 5.34 -5.55
C ASN A 123 15.56 4.46 -6.34
N TRP A 124 14.28 4.85 -6.33
CA TRP A 124 13.18 4.05 -6.88
C TRP A 124 13.38 3.69 -8.35
N ASP A 125 13.92 4.62 -9.16
CA ASP A 125 14.19 4.36 -10.58
C ASP A 125 15.21 3.23 -10.79
N ALA A 126 16.25 3.14 -9.95
CA ALA A 126 17.18 2.01 -10.02
C ALA A 126 16.48 0.71 -9.59
N LEU A 127 15.71 0.73 -8.50
CA LEU A 127 14.98 -0.44 -7.98
C LEU A 127 14.01 -1.01 -9.01
N LYS A 128 13.23 -0.16 -9.69
CA LYS A 128 12.28 -0.60 -10.71
C LYS A 128 12.96 -1.09 -11.98
N SER A 129 14.08 -0.47 -12.38
CA SER A 129 14.84 -0.88 -13.58
C SER A 129 15.48 -2.27 -13.45
N GLY A 130 15.73 -2.72 -12.21
CA GLY A 130 16.25 -4.05 -11.92
C GLY A 130 15.21 -5.16 -11.92
N ARG A 131 13.93 -4.86 -12.22
CA ARG A 131 12.82 -5.81 -12.19
C ARG A 131 12.14 -5.96 -13.56
N PRO A 132 11.51 -7.11 -13.84
CA PRO A 132 10.59 -7.23 -14.96
C PRO A 132 9.49 -6.18 -14.89
N VAL A 133 9.11 -5.61 -16.04
CA VAL A 133 8.10 -4.54 -16.13
C VAL A 133 6.73 -4.96 -15.60
N ASP A 134 6.41 -6.25 -15.68
CA ASP A 134 5.17 -6.84 -15.17
C ASP A 134 5.24 -7.27 -13.69
N ALA A 135 6.40 -7.09 -13.04
CA ALA A 135 6.67 -7.48 -11.66
C ALA A 135 6.91 -6.27 -10.73
N VAL A 136 6.65 -5.05 -11.21
CA VAL A 136 6.75 -3.81 -10.45
C VAL A 136 5.63 -2.85 -10.86
N PHE A 137 5.12 -2.07 -9.91
CA PHE A 137 4.21 -0.97 -10.21
C PHE A 137 4.46 0.23 -9.30
N GLU A 138 4.02 1.40 -9.78
CA GLU A 138 3.99 2.65 -9.04
C GLU A 138 2.66 3.34 -9.36
N LYS A 139 1.89 3.66 -8.32
CA LYS A 139 0.64 4.43 -8.43
C LYS A 139 0.65 5.51 -7.37
N MET A 140 0.08 6.68 -7.69
CA MET A 140 0.03 7.80 -6.77
C MET A 140 -1.33 8.48 -6.81
N LEU A 141 -1.76 8.96 -5.65
CA LEU A 141 -2.95 9.78 -5.47
C LEU A 141 -2.55 11.05 -4.72
N LYS A 142 -2.72 12.19 -5.38
CA LYS A 142 -2.45 13.50 -4.78
C LYS A 142 -3.67 13.97 -3.98
N GLY A 143 -3.41 14.46 -2.78
CA GLY A 143 -4.36 15.24 -2.01
C GLY A 143 -4.64 16.59 -2.64
N ASN A 144 -5.74 17.21 -2.20
CA ASN A 144 -6.16 18.54 -2.60
C ASN A 144 -5.71 19.59 -1.58
#